data_AF-A0A2Z4U0Z1-F1
#
_entry.id   AF-A0A2Z4U0Z1-F1
#
_cell.length_a   1.000
_cell.length_b   1.000
_cell.length_c   1.000
_cell.angle_alpha   90.00
_cell.angle_beta   90.00
_cell.angle_gamma   90.00
#
_symmetry.space_group_name_H-M   'P 1'
#
loop_
_entity.id
_entity.type
_entity.pdbx_description
1 polymer ?
#
loop_
_entity_poly.entity_id
_entity_poly.type
_entity_poly.pdbx_seq_one_letter_code
_entity_poly.pdbx_strand_id
1 'polypeptide(L)'
;IDLVIGYTAIQTMAIWARKNDMILHLHRAGNSTYSRQKEHGMNFRVICKWMRMSGVDHIHAGTVVGKLEGDPLMIKGFYNTLLKTHLDINLPQGIFFEQDWAALRKVTPVASGGIHCGQMHQLLDYLGEDVVLQFGGGTIGHPDGIQAGATANRVALEAMVLARNEGRDYVAEGPQILKDAAKTCGPLQTALDLWKNITFNYTSTDTA
;
A
#
# COMPACT_ATOMS: atom_id res chain seq x y z
N ILE A 1 7.12 -10.08 -10.76
CA ILE A 1 7.43 -9.60 -12.13
C ILE A 1 7.49 -8.08 -12.12
N ASP A 2 8.23 -7.49 -13.05
CA ASP A 2 8.40 -6.04 -13.12
C ASP A 2 7.65 -5.46 -14.31
N LEU A 3 7.00 -4.31 -14.13
CA LEU A 3 6.22 -3.64 -15.17
C LEU A 3 7.03 -3.35 -16.45
N VAL A 4 8.33 -3.12 -16.32
CA VAL A 4 9.24 -2.88 -17.46
C VAL A 4 9.35 -4.05 -18.44
N ILE A 5 8.90 -5.25 -18.06
CA ILE A 5 8.86 -6.41 -18.98
C ILE A 5 7.83 -6.24 -20.11
N GLY A 6 6.87 -5.32 -19.95
CA GLY A 6 5.87 -4.98 -20.95
C GLY A 6 4.61 -5.86 -20.92
N TYR A 7 3.51 -5.32 -21.43
CA TYR A 7 2.17 -5.89 -21.28
C TYR A 7 2.01 -7.29 -21.90
N THR A 8 2.62 -7.54 -23.06
CA THR A 8 2.57 -8.86 -23.72
C THR A 8 3.15 -9.96 -22.83
N ALA A 9 4.30 -9.70 -22.21
CA ALA A 9 4.94 -10.66 -21.30
C ALA A 9 4.14 -10.81 -19.99
N ILE A 10 3.62 -9.71 -19.44
CA ILE A 10 2.76 -9.73 -18.24
C ILE A 10 1.54 -10.63 -18.46
N GLN A 11 0.83 -10.48 -19.58
CA GLN A 11 -0.34 -11.32 -19.89
C GLN A 11 0.03 -12.79 -20.04
N THR A 12 1.17 -13.09 -20.69
CA THR A 12 1.69 -14.46 -20.81
C THR A 12 1.96 -15.07 -19.43
N MET A 13 2.61 -14.31 -18.54
CA MET A 13 2.91 -14.73 -17.17
C MET A 13 1.65 -14.89 -16.31
N ALA A 14 0.63 -14.05 -16.50
CA ALA A 14 -0.65 -14.18 -15.79
C ALA A 14 -1.42 -15.44 -16.18
N ILE A 15 -1.46 -15.76 -17.48
CA ILE A 15 -2.04 -17.03 -17.97
C ILE A 15 -1.26 -18.22 -17.41
N TRP A 16 0.08 -18.14 -17.40
CA TRP A 16 0.92 -19.17 -16.82
C TRP A 16 0.67 -19.33 -15.32
N ALA A 17 0.60 -18.24 -14.57
CA ALA A 17 0.39 -18.26 -13.13
C ALA A 17 -0.93 -18.95 -12.77
N ARG A 18 -1.99 -18.65 -13.52
CA ARG A 18 -3.28 -19.35 -13.38
C ARG A 18 -3.19 -20.85 -13.67
N LYS A 19 -2.45 -21.27 -14.69
CA LYS A 19 -2.32 -22.68 -15.10
C LYS A 19 -1.45 -23.51 -14.15
N ASN A 20 -0.67 -22.86 -13.29
CA ASN A 20 0.33 -23.50 -12.43
C ASN A 20 0.11 -23.17 -10.95
N ASP A 21 -1.09 -22.69 -10.58
CA ASP A 21 -1.46 -22.38 -9.19
C ASP A 21 -0.48 -21.44 -8.47
N MET A 22 0.02 -20.42 -9.18
CA MET A 22 0.98 -19.44 -8.68
C MET A 22 0.35 -18.06 -8.45
N ILE A 23 0.74 -17.39 -7.36
CA ILE A 23 0.40 -15.98 -7.09
C ILE A 23 1.38 -15.08 -7.85
N LEU A 24 0.86 -14.10 -8.59
CA LEU A 24 1.64 -13.21 -9.44
C LEU A 24 1.72 -11.78 -8.87
N HIS A 25 2.85 -11.47 -8.23
CA HIS A 25 3.15 -10.12 -7.75
C HIS A 25 3.76 -9.23 -8.84
N LEU A 26 3.21 -8.03 -9.04
CA LEU A 26 3.72 -7.01 -9.97
C LEU A 26 4.35 -5.83 -9.22
N HIS A 27 5.66 -5.65 -9.41
CA HIS A 27 6.35 -4.42 -9.06
C HIS A 27 6.25 -3.40 -10.21
N ARG A 28 5.93 -2.14 -9.90
CA ARG A 28 5.63 -1.10 -10.89
C ARG A 28 6.87 -0.33 -11.39
N ALA A 29 8.00 -1.02 -11.57
CA ALA A 29 9.23 -0.40 -12.06
C ALA A 29 8.97 0.43 -13.33
N GLY A 30 9.55 1.64 -13.40
CA GLY A 30 9.36 2.55 -14.52
C GLY A 30 8.04 3.34 -14.54
N ASN A 31 7.02 2.97 -13.75
CA ASN A 31 5.70 3.63 -13.80
C ASN A 31 5.76 5.16 -13.68
N SER A 32 6.56 5.67 -12.74
CA SER A 32 6.61 7.11 -12.45
C SER A 32 7.30 7.93 -13.55
N THR A 33 7.87 7.32 -14.59
CA THR A 33 8.40 8.08 -15.74
C THR A 33 7.29 8.76 -16.54
N TYR A 34 6.06 8.25 -16.48
CA TYR A 34 4.90 8.80 -17.19
C TYR A 34 3.66 8.99 -16.31
N SER A 35 3.71 8.65 -15.01
CA SER A 35 2.56 8.81 -14.10
C SER A 35 2.76 9.88 -13.03
N ARG A 36 3.85 10.65 -13.07
CA ARG A 36 4.22 11.59 -11.99
C ARG A 36 3.68 12.99 -12.20
N GLN A 37 3.77 13.52 -13.43
CA GLN A 37 3.39 14.89 -13.71
C GLN A 37 1.88 14.98 -14.00
N LYS A 38 1.24 16.01 -13.46
CA LYS A 38 -0.20 16.21 -13.62
C LYS A 38 -0.55 16.64 -15.05
N GLU A 39 0.30 17.46 -15.67
CA GLU A 39 0.03 18.03 -16.99
C GLU A 39 0.24 17.06 -18.17
N HIS A 40 0.98 15.97 -17.99
CA HIS A 40 1.32 15.07 -19.10
C HIS A 40 1.58 13.63 -18.66
N GLY A 41 1.17 12.69 -19.51
CA GLY A 41 1.41 11.26 -19.34
C GLY A 41 0.13 10.48 -19.11
N MET A 42 0.17 9.53 -18.18
CA MET A 42 -0.96 8.66 -17.85
C MET A 42 -1.02 8.43 -16.36
N ASN A 43 -2.12 8.85 -15.75
CA ASN A 43 -2.34 8.64 -14.32
C ASN A 43 -2.37 7.14 -13.97
N PHE A 44 -1.77 6.80 -12.83
CA PHE A 44 -1.60 5.41 -12.40
C PHE A 44 -2.92 4.63 -12.24
N ARG A 45 -4.06 5.30 -12.02
CA ARG A 45 -5.37 4.62 -11.99
C ARG A 45 -5.67 3.85 -13.29
N VAL A 46 -5.22 4.35 -14.43
CA VAL A 46 -5.42 3.68 -15.73
C VAL A 46 -4.57 2.41 -15.80
N ILE A 47 -3.32 2.48 -15.33
CA ILE A 47 -2.44 1.31 -15.19
C ILE A 47 -3.05 0.28 -14.23
N CYS A 48 -3.64 0.70 -13.12
CA CYS A 48 -4.35 -0.20 -12.21
C CYS A 48 -5.44 -0.98 -12.93
N LYS A 49 -6.23 -0.31 -13.79
CA LYS A 49 -7.25 -1.00 -14.60
C LYS A 49 -6.63 -2.03 -15.54
N TRP A 50 -5.61 -1.63 -16.29
CA TRP A 50 -4.96 -2.51 -17.27
C TRP A 50 -4.30 -3.73 -16.62
N MET A 51 -3.68 -3.56 -15.45
CA MET A 51 -3.03 -4.66 -14.74
C MET A 51 -4.04 -5.60 -14.07
N ARG A 52 -5.17 -5.08 -13.57
CA ARG A 52 -6.30 -5.92 -13.13
C ARG A 52 -6.88 -6.74 -14.27
N MET A 53 -7.03 -6.15 -15.46
CA MET A 53 -7.44 -6.88 -16.66
C MET A 53 -6.40 -7.90 -17.13
N SER A 54 -5.10 -7.56 -17.01
CA SER A 54 -4.00 -8.44 -17.41
C SER A 54 -3.86 -9.65 -16.48
N GLY A 55 -4.37 -9.57 -15.25
CA GLY A 55 -4.50 -10.71 -14.34
C GLY A 55 -3.35 -10.88 -13.35
N VAL A 56 -2.75 -9.79 -12.87
CA VAL A 56 -1.81 -9.84 -11.72
C VAL A 56 -2.58 -9.91 -10.41
N ASP A 57 -2.04 -10.58 -9.40
CA ASP A 57 -2.70 -10.73 -8.10
C ASP A 57 -2.35 -9.57 -7.16
N HIS A 58 -1.12 -9.08 -7.20
CA HIS A 58 -0.67 -7.93 -6.42
C HIS A 58 -0.10 -6.81 -7.30
N ILE A 59 -0.30 -5.55 -6.91
CA ILE A 59 0.39 -4.40 -7.51
C ILE A 59 0.74 -3.34 -6.46
N HIS A 60 1.93 -2.75 -6.56
CA HIS A 60 2.32 -1.60 -5.72
C HIS A 60 1.44 -0.40 -6.00
N ALA A 61 0.73 0.09 -4.98
CA ALA A 61 -0.32 1.12 -5.12
C ALA A 61 -0.08 2.38 -4.28
N GLY A 62 1.07 2.50 -3.64
CA GLY A 62 1.46 3.69 -2.86
C GLY A 62 1.15 3.57 -1.37
N THR A 63 1.73 4.48 -0.59
CA THR A 63 1.79 4.42 0.88
C THR A 63 1.19 5.63 1.58
N VAL A 64 0.93 6.72 0.85
CA VAL A 64 0.60 8.05 1.40
C VAL A 64 1.74 8.68 2.22
N VAL A 65 2.14 8.05 3.32
CA VAL A 65 3.09 8.57 4.33
C VAL A 65 4.54 8.10 4.15
N GLY A 66 4.77 7.29 3.13
CA GLY A 66 6.09 6.73 2.80
C GLY A 66 6.95 7.66 1.96
N LYS A 67 8.11 7.17 1.52
CA LYS A 67 9.11 7.99 0.81
C LYS A 67 8.77 8.30 -0.66
N LEU A 68 7.76 7.65 -1.22
CA LEU A 68 7.35 7.84 -2.62
C LEU A 68 6.07 8.67 -2.66
N GLU A 69 5.91 9.41 -3.76
CA GLU A 69 4.71 10.19 -4.10
C GLU A 69 3.40 9.43 -3.82
N GLY A 70 2.41 10.13 -3.24
CA GLY A 70 1.06 9.61 -3.10
C GLY A 70 0.13 10.54 -2.32
N ASP A 71 -0.61 11.40 -3.02
CA ASP A 71 -1.73 12.15 -2.43
C ASP A 71 -2.81 11.20 -1.87
N PRO A 72 -3.33 11.42 -0.64
CA PRO A 72 -4.29 10.50 -0.01
C PRO A 72 -5.53 10.20 -0.86
N LEU A 73 -6.08 11.19 -1.58
CA LEU A 73 -7.28 11.02 -2.39
C LEU A 73 -6.97 10.22 -3.66
N MET A 74 -5.83 10.48 -4.30
CA MET A 74 -5.38 9.72 -5.45
C MET A 74 -5.09 8.26 -5.08
N ILE A 75 -4.37 8.01 -3.98
CA ILE A 75 -4.11 6.65 -3.49
C ILE A 75 -5.42 5.91 -3.20
N LYS A 76 -6.38 6.55 -2.53
CA LYS A 76 -7.70 5.94 -2.27
C LYS A 76 -8.44 5.58 -3.57
N GLY A 77 -8.35 6.42 -4.60
CA GLY A 77 -8.86 6.12 -5.94
C GLY A 77 -8.21 4.88 -6.57
N PHE A 78 -6.89 4.71 -6.42
CA PHE A 78 -6.17 3.54 -6.90
C PHE A 78 -6.62 2.26 -6.17
N TYR A 79 -6.71 2.30 -4.84
CA TYR A 79 -7.16 1.17 -4.02
C TYR A 79 -8.59 0.76 -4.38
N ASN A 80 -9.50 1.72 -4.52
CA ASN A 80 -10.86 1.46 -4.96
C ASN A 80 -10.89 0.79 -6.34
N THR A 81 -10.07 1.25 -7.28
CA THR A 81 -9.94 0.68 -8.63
C THR A 81 -9.53 -0.80 -8.59
N LEU A 82 -8.68 -1.18 -7.65
CA LEU A 82 -8.15 -2.55 -7.52
C LEU A 82 -9.07 -3.49 -6.75
N LEU A 83 -9.82 -2.98 -5.76
CA LEU A 83 -10.55 -3.78 -4.78
C LEU A 83 -12.08 -3.81 -4.96
N LYS A 84 -12.69 -2.77 -5.54
CA LYS A 84 -14.16 -2.74 -5.67
C LYS A 84 -14.65 -3.60 -6.84
N THR A 85 -15.86 -4.13 -6.71
CA THR A 85 -16.58 -4.83 -7.79
C THR A 85 -17.28 -3.86 -8.74
N HIS A 86 -17.63 -2.67 -8.24
CA HIS A 86 -18.23 -1.58 -9.00
C HIS A 86 -17.65 -0.24 -8.51
N LEU A 87 -17.46 0.72 -9.41
CA LEU A 87 -17.01 2.07 -9.11
C LEU A 87 -18.06 3.08 -9.55
N ASP A 88 -18.58 3.87 -8.62
CA ASP A 88 -19.33 5.09 -8.93
C ASP A 88 -18.39 6.24 -9.30
N ILE A 89 -18.91 7.26 -9.99
CA ILE A 89 -18.18 8.50 -10.22
C ILE A 89 -17.81 9.15 -8.87
N ASN A 90 -16.53 9.46 -8.70
CA ASN A 90 -15.99 10.15 -7.54
C ASN A 90 -14.84 11.06 -7.98
N LEU A 91 -15.17 12.31 -8.32
CA LEU A 91 -14.21 13.29 -8.84
C LEU A 91 -13.05 13.58 -7.86
N PRO A 92 -13.28 13.75 -6.55
CA PRO A 92 -12.18 13.94 -5.59
C PRO A 92 -11.13 12.82 -5.62
N GLN A 93 -11.52 11.57 -5.90
CA GLN A 93 -10.62 10.42 -5.99
C GLN A 93 -10.15 10.14 -7.43
N GLY A 94 -10.45 11.03 -8.38
CA GLY A 94 -10.10 10.87 -9.79
C GLY A 94 -10.87 9.75 -10.51
N ILE A 95 -12.03 9.33 -10.00
CA ILE A 95 -12.90 8.34 -10.65
C ILE A 95 -13.90 9.09 -11.53
N PHE A 96 -13.55 9.27 -12.80
CA PHE A 96 -14.33 10.06 -13.76
C PHE A 96 -15.47 9.28 -14.42
N PHE A 97 -15.42 7.95 -14.38
CA PHE A 97 -16.39 7.09 -15.04
C PHE A 97 -16.88 6.03 -14.07
N GLU A 98 -18.19 5.77 -14.15
CA GLU A 98 -18.78 4.58 -13.56
C GLU A 98 -18.18 3.32 -14.23
N GLN A 99 -17.93 2.27 -13.46
CA GLN A 99 -17.28 1.06 -13.97
C GLN A 99 -17.73 -0.18 -13.21
N ASP A 100 -18.35 -1.13 -13.92
CA ASP A 100 -18.50 -2.51 -13.47
C ASP A 100 -17.23 -3.33 -13.82
N TRP A 101 -16.75 -4.16 -12.89
CA TRP A 101 -15.60 -5.04 -13.10
C TRP A 101 -15.95 -6.42 -13.66
N ALA A 102 -17.22 -6.68 -13.99
CA ALA A 102 -17.71 -7.90 -14.63
C ALA A 102 -17.21 -9.19 -13.93
N ALA A 103 -17.25 -9.18 -12.59
CA ALA A 103 -16.75 -10.26 -11.74
C ALA A 103 -15.26 -10.62 -11.93
N LEU A 104 -14.45 -9.76 -12.57
CA LEU A 104 -13.00 -9.89 -12.53
C LEU A 104 -12.53 -9.84 -11.06
N ARG A 105 -11.66 -10.79 -10.71
CA ARG A 105 -11.07 -10.87 -9.37
C ARG A 105 -10.44 -9.53 -8.97
N LYS A 106 -10.47 -9.26 -7.67
CA LYS A 106 -9.78 -8.13 -7.07
C LYS A 106 -8.26 -8.31 -7.19
N VAL A 107 -7.53 -7.20 -7.14
CA VAL A 107 -6.07 -7.19 -7.07
C VAL A 107 -5.70 -6.61 -5.71
N THR A 108 -4.85 -7.29 -4.96
CA THR A 108 -4.42 -6.79 -3.64
C THR A 108 -3.38 -5.67 -3.84
N PRO A 109 -3.69 -4.43 -3.43
CA PRO A 109 -2.70 -3.36 -3.42
C PRO A 109 -1.56 -3.66 -2.46
N VAL A 110 -0.37 -3.16 -2.80
CA VAL A 110 0.84 -3.26 -1.98
C VAL A 110 1.32 -1.86 -1.62
N ALA A 111 1.44 -1.60 -0.32
CA ALA A 111 2.00 -0.38 0.23
C ALA A 111 3.46 -0.64 0.60
N SER A 112 4.39 -0.02 -0.12
CA SER A 112 5.83 -0.26 0.04
C SER A 112 6.65 1.00 -0.16
N GLY A 113 7.68 1.15 0.66
CA GLY A 113 8.72 2.16 0.50
C GLY A 113 8.72 3.24 1.58
N GLY A 114 9.74 3.21 2.44
CA GLY A 114 9.96 4.27 3.44
C GLY A 114 8.91 4.33 4.55
N ILE A 115 8.20 3.23 4.79
CA ILE A 115 7.25 3.10 5.90
C ILE A 115 7.88 2.34 7.08
N HIS A 116 7.39 2.63 8.29
CA HIS A 116 7.79 1.95 9.53
C HIS A 116 6.59 1.73 10.47
N CYS A 117 6.73 0.83 11.46
CA CYS A 117 5.64 0.45 12.38
C CYS A 117 4.99 1.62 13.15
N GLY A 118 5.72 2.73 13.36
CA GLY A 118 5.18 3.94 13.99
C GLY A 118 4.01 4.58 13.22
N GLN A 119 3.94 4.33 11.91
CA GLN A 119 2.91 4.86 11.01
C GLN A 119 1.70 3.93 10.86
N MET A 120 1.63 2.82 11.63
CA MET A 120 0.62 1.77 11.42
C MET A 120 -0.82 2.28 11.48
N HIS A 121 -1.11 3.24 12.36
CA HIS A 121 -2.42 3.88 12.47
C HIS A 121 -2.82 4.61 11.17
N GLN A 122 -1.90 5.37 10.58
CA GLN A 122 -2.12 6.08 9.31
C GLN A 122 -2.29 5.09 8.15
N LEU A 123 -1.48 4.02 8.12
CA LEU A 123 -1.56 3.00 7.07
C LEU A 123 -2.91 2.29 7.12
N LEU A 124 -3.39 1.90 8.30
CA LEU A 124 -4.68 1.24 8.43
C LEU A 124 -5.85 2.17 8.05
N ASP A 125 -5.76 3.45 8.39
CA ASP A 125 -6.78 4.46 8.04
C ASP A 125 -6.88 4.72 6.55
N TYR A 126 -5.74 4.95 5.89
CA TYR A 126 -5.75 5.24 4.46
C TYR A 126 -6.01 4.00 3.59
N LEU A 127 -5.49 2.84 3.99
CA LEU A 127 -5.30 1.70 3.09
C LEU A 127 -6.22 0.51 3.38
N GLY A 128 -6.83 0.46 4.57
CA GLY A 128 -7.77 -0.59 4.96
C GLY A 128 -7.12 -1.96 5.20
N GLU A 129 -7.87 -3.03 4.95
CA GLU A 129 -7.50 -4.41 5.33
C GLU A 129 -6.88 -5.23 4.21
N ASP A 130 -7.48 -5.19 3.01
CA ASP A 130 -7.03 -5.97 1.85
C ASP A 130 -5.79 -5.31 1.21
N VAL A 131 -4.68 -5.26 1.94
CA VAL A 131 -3.43 -4.63 1.53
C VAL A 131 -2.21 -5.39 2.06
N VAL A 132 -1.14 -5.45 1.27
CA VAL A 132 0.17 -5.91 1.76
C VAL A 132 1.01 -4.71 2.18
N LEU A 133 1.36 -4.61 3.46
CA LEU A 133 2.29 -3.60 3.99
C LEU A 133 3.73 -4.15 3.98
N GLN A 134 4.61 -3.54 3.21
CA GLN A 134 6.00 -3.98 3.05
C GLN A 134 7.00 -3.07 3.76
N PHE A 135 7.63 -3.63 4.80
CA PHE A 135 8.65 -2.95 5.61
C PHE A 135 10.04 -3.51 5.27
N GLY A 136 10.67 -3.00 4.21
CA GLY A 136 12.04 -3.39 3.86
C GLY A 136 13.06 -2.89 4.88
N GLY A 137 13.45 -1.62 4.76
CA GLY A 137 14.34 -0.95 5.74
C GLY A 137 13.76 -0.95 7.17
N GLY A 138 12.43 -0.83 7.30
CA GLY A 138 11.73 -0.90 8.59
C GLY A 138 11.72 -2.29 9.26
N THR A 139 12.27 -3.33 8.62
CA THR A 139 12.51 -4.65 9.23
C THR A 139 14.01 -4.90 9.38
N ILE A 140 14.74 -4.84 8.26
CA ILE A 140 16.17 -5.23 8.23
C ILE A 140 17.04 -4.21 8.97
N GLY A 141 16.64 -2.95 8.99
CA GLY A 141 17.35 -1.87 9.69
C GLY A 141 17.11 -1.83 11.20
N HIS A 142 16.41 -2.81 11.79
CA HIS A 142 16.21 -2.90 13.23
C HIS A 142 17.54 -3.24 13.93
N PRO A 143 17.95 -2.50 15.00
CA PRO A 143 19.28 -2.65 15.60
C PRO A 143 19.45 -3.99 16.32
N ASP A 144 18.36 -4.57 16.83
CA ASP A 144 18.36 -5.89 17.47
C ASP A 144 18.20 -7.05 16.45
N GLY A 145 18.36 -6.77 15.15
CA GLY A 145 18.35 -7.76 14.07
C GLY A 145 16.99 -7.98 13.39
N ILE A 146 17.03 -8.76 12.30
CA ILE A 146 15.90 -8.92 11.35
C ILE A 146 14.66 -9.54 12.03
N GLN A 147 14.85 -10.54 12.91
CA GLN A 147 13.74 -11.18 13.62
C GLN A 147 13.00 -10.18 14.53
N ALA A 148 13.75 -9.30 15.20
CA ALA A 148 13.18 -8.25 16.04
C ALA A 148 12.40 -7.24 15.20
N GLY A 149 12.95 -6.78 14.07
CA GLY A 149 12.23 -5.90 13.14
C GLY A 149 10.93 -6.51 12.61
N ALA A 150 10.95 -7.80 12.27
CA ALA A 150 9.74 -8.50 11.82
C ALA A 150 8.70 -8.61 12.94
N THR A 151 9.14 -8.89 14.17
CA THR A 151 8.30 -8.96 15.36
C THR A 151 7.64 -7.60 15.64
N ALA A 152 8.43 -6.52 15.60
CA ALA A 152 7.95 -5.16 15.84
C ALA A 152 6.83 -4.77 14.86
N ASN A 153 7.04 -4.97 13.56
CA ASN A 153 6.03 -4.65 12.55
C ASN A 153 4.74 -5.46 12.73
N ARG A 154 4.86 -6.75 13.08
CA ARG A 154 3.70 -7.62 13.29
C ARG A 154 2.91 -7.25 14.53
N VAL A 155 3.57 -7.04 15.68
CA VAL A 155 2.89 -6.63 16.92
C VAL A 155 2.20 -5.28 16.75
N ALA A 156 2.83 -4.31 16.06
CA ALA A 156 2.21 -3.02 15.77
C ALA A 156 0.91 -3.16 14.96
N LEU A 157 0.91 -4.01 13.93
CA LEU A 157 -0.27 -4.25 13.09
C LEU A 157 -1.39 -4.92 13.89
N GLU A 158 -1.09 -6.02 14.59
CA GLU A 158 -2.10 -6.77 15.36
C GLU A 158 -2.71 -5.92 16.47
N ALA A 159 -1.89 -5.13 17.19
CA ALA A 159 -2.39 -4.20 18.22
C ALA A 159 -3.29 -3.11 17.65
N MET A 160 -2.93 -2.55 16.48
CA MET A 160 -3.73 -1.50 15.84
C MET A 160 -5.07 -2.04 15.33
N VAL A 161 -5.07 -3.21 14.70
CA VAL A 161 -6.28 -3.88 14.22
C VAL A 161 -7.21 -4.25 15.38
N LEU A 162 -6.66 -4.77 16.49
CA LEU A 162 -7.45 -5.05 17.69
C LEU A 162 -8.11 -3.79 18.23
N ALA A 163 -7.34 -2.71 18.44
CA ALA A 163 -7.87 -1.44 18.94
C ALA A 163 -8.97 -0.86 18.05
N ARG A 164 -8.79 -0.91 16.72
CA ARG A 164 -9.82 -0.51 15.75
C ARG A 164 -11.09 -1.35 15.91
N ASN A 165 -10.95 -2.67 16.03
CA ASN A 165 -12.11 -3.58 16.16
C ASN A 165 -12.84 -3.43 17.49
N GLU A 166 -12.15 -2.98 18.54
CA GLU A 166 -12.73 -2.59 19.83
C GLU A 166 -13.41 -1.21 19.79
N GLY A 167 -13.38 -0.51 18.66
CA GLY A 167 -14.05 0.77 18.46
C GLY A 167 -13.28 1.99 18.98
N ARG A 168 -11.97 1.86 19.25
CA ARG A 168 -11.13 3.00 19.62
C ARG A 168 -10.92 3.94 18.44
N ASP A 169 -10.71 5.23 18.72
CA ASP A 169 -10.28 6.18 17.70
C ASP A 169 -8.79 5.97 17.44
N TYR A 170 -8.47 4.89 16.72
CA TYR A 170 -7.10 4.46 16.48
C TYR A 170 -6.30 5.45 15.63
N VAL A 171 -6.94 6.41 14.97
CA VAL A 171 -6.27 7.47 14.21
C VAL A 171 -5.72 8.51 15.18
N ALA A 172 -6.54 9.01 16.10
CA ALA A 172 -6.12 9.97 17.12
C ALA A 172 -5.26 9.31 18.22
N GLU A 173 -5.63 8.11 18.65
CA GLU A 173 -4.98 7.35 19.72
C GLU A 173 -3.81 6.49 19.23
N GLY A 174 -3.56 6.45 17.92
CA GLY A 174 -2.61 5.53 17.27
C GLY A 174 -1.22 5.47 17.91
N PRO A 175 -0.53 6.60 18.12
CA PRO A 175 0.76 6.61 18.80
C PRO A 175 0.70 6.04 20.23
N GLN A 176 -0.40 6.23 20.95
CA GLN A 176 -0.57 5.71 22.30
C GLN A 176 -0.82 4.20 22.29
N ILE A 177 -1.65 3.69 21.37
CA ILE A 177 -1.88 2.25 21.16
C ILE A 177 -0.55 1.53 20.93
N LEU A 178 0.32 2.08 20.07
CA LEU A 178 1.64 1.50 19.79
C LEU A 178 2.57 1.54 21.02
N LYS A 179 2.57 2.65 21.77
CA LYS A 179 3.33 2.75 23.03
C LYS A 179 2.85 1.76 24.08
N ASP A 180 1.55 1.51 24.16
CA ASP A 180 0.99 0.54 25.11
C ASP A 180 1.39 -0.89 24.75
N ALA A 181 1.35 -1.26 23.47
CA ALA A 181 1.86 -2.55 22.99
C ALA A 181 3.38 -2.68 23.18
N ALA A 182 4.14 -1.60 23.07
CA ALA A 182 5.59 -1.59 23.25
C ALA A 182 6.02 -1.89 24.69
N LYS A 183 5.19 -1.58 25.70
CA LYS A 183 5.48 -1.89 27.12
C LYS A 183 5.75 -3.38 27.37
N THR A 184 5.16 -4.26 26.57
CA THR A 184 5.34 -5.72 26.65
C THR A 184 6.06 -6.31 25.45
N CYS A 185 6.58 -5.48 24.54
CA CYS A 185 7.29 -5.89 23.35
C CYS A 185 8.55 -5.04 23.12
N GLY A 186 9.70 -5.53 23.61
CA GLY A 186 11.00 -4.88 23.44
C GLY A 186 11.34 -4.50 21.98
N PRO A 187 11.19 -5.42 20.99
CA PRO A 187 11.40 -5.07 19.59
C PRO A 187 10.55 -3.90 19.10
N LEU A 188 9.27 -3.83 19.49
CA LEU A 188 8.42 -2.71 19.11
C LEU A 188 8.90 -1.41 19.79
N GLN A 189 9.26 -1.44 21.07
CA GLN A 189 9.82 -0.28 21.76
C GLN A 189 11.04 0.28 21.03
N THR A 190 12.02 -0.58 20.71
CA THR A 190 13.23 -0.19 19.99
C THR A 190 12.92 0.43 18.63
N ALA A 191 12.03 -0.20 17.85
CA ALA A 191 11.63 0.30 16.54
C ALA A 191 10.94 1.68 16.60
N LEU A 192 10.07 1.89 17.58
CA LEU A 192 9.42 3.18 17.81
C LEU A 192 10.44 4.26 18.18
N ASP A 193 11.38 3.96 19.08
CA ASP A 193 12.41 4.92 19.47
C ASP A 193 13.33 5.32 18.33
N LEU A 194 13.66 4.36 17.45
CA LEU A 194 14.55 4.58 16.32
C LEU A 194 13.91 5.48 15.25
N TRP A 195 12.64 5.25 14.89
CA TRP A 195 12.03 5.88 13.71
C TRP A 195 10.94 6.92 14.02
N LYS A 196 10.63 7.21 15.29
CA LYS A 196 9.54 8.14 15.69
C LYS A 196 9.56 9.52 15.02
N ASN A 197 10.72 10.03 14.64
CA ASN A 197 10.88 11.36 14.05
C ASN A 197 11.03 11.32 12.52
N ILE A 198 10.91 10.14 11.89
CA ILE A 198 11.07 9.99 10.44
C ILE A 198 9.72 10.20 9.76
N THR A 199 9.60 11.26 8.97
CA THR A 199 8.41 11.56 8.17
C THR A 199 8.82 12.10 6.80
N PHE A 200 8.06 11.78 5.75
CA PHE A 200 8.30 12.25 4.38
C PHE A 200 7.19 13.22 3.97
N ASN A 201 7.30 14.48 4.39
CA ASN A 201 6.28 15.51 4.12
C ASN A 201 6.76 16.45 3.01
N TYR A 202 6.34 16.17 1.79
CA TYR A 202 6.65 16.96 0.60
C TYR A 202 5.36 17.27 -0.17
N THR A 203 5.35 18.40 -0.89
CA THR A 203 4.22 18.75 -1.77
C THR A 203 4.03 17.69 -2.84
N SER A 204 2.80 17.18 -2.98
CA SER A 204 2.44 16.23 -4.04
C SER A 204 2.30 16.92 -5.39
N THR A 205 2.71 16.22 -6.43
CA THR A 205 2.59 16.55 -7.85
C THR A 205 1.32 15.96 -8.49
N ASP A 206 0.96 14.70 -8.19
CA ASP A 206 -0.28 14.07 -8.66
C ASP A 206 -1.39 14.31 -7.63
N THR A 207 -2.13 15.40 -7.81
CA THR A 207 -3.19 15.87 -6.90
C THR A 207 -4.55 15.84 -7.60
N ALA A 208 -5.63 15.78 -6.81
CA ALA A 208 -7.02 15.86 -7.30
C ALA A 208 -7.29 17.09 -8.20
#